data_AF-A0A7V2LDU8-F1
#
_entry.id   AF-A0A7V2LDU8-F1
#
_cell.length_a   1.000
_cell.length_b   1.000
_cell.length_c   1.000
_cell.angle_alpha   90.00
_cell.angle_beta   90.00
_cell.angle_gamma   90.00
#
_symmetry.space_group_name_H-M   'P 1'
#
loop_
_entity.id
_entity.type
_entity.pdbx_description
1 polymer ?
#
loop_
_entity_poly.entity_id
_entity_poly.type
_entity_poly.pdbx_seq_one_letter_code
_entity_poly.pdbx_strand_id
1 'polypeptide(L)'
;KAKVERVLPDGYEAVEVSLPAVITVSNELGEPRYATLKGIMAAAKKTVPVWSAGDIGADASRLGKTGAKTKMLKLFIPVREAKCEIIEGENEEEMAVKLALKLRELKLI
;
A
#
# COMPACT_ATOMS: atom_id res chain seq x y z
N LYS A 1 -15.68 14.99 -17.67
CA LYS A 1 -15.86 14.49 -16.29
C LYS A 1 -15.27 13.09 -16.21
N ALA A 2 -14.63 12.72 -15.11
CA ALA A 2 -14.08 11.39 -14.90
C ALA A 2 -14.98 10.62 -13.91
N LYS A 3 -15.17 9.33 -14.16
CA LYS A 3 -15.86 8.41 -13.24
C LYS A 3 -14.81 7.48 -12.63
N VAL A 4 -14.81 7.35 -11.31
CA VAL A 4 -13.81 6.58 -10.56
C VAL A 4 -14.52 5.72 -9.54
N GLU A 5 -14.06 4.49 -9.36
CA GLU A 5 -14.47 3.62 -8.25
C GLU A 5 -13.40 3.71 -7.16
N ARG A 6 -13.81 4.17 -5.97
CA ARG A 6 -12.94 4.24 -4.81
C ARG A 6 -13.18 3.01 -3.93
N VAL A 7 -12.10 2.27 -3.67
CA VAL A 7 -12.13 1.09 -2.78
C VAL A 7 -12.23 1.53 -1.32
N LEU A 8 -13.17 0.93 -0.59
CA LEU A 8 -13.37 1.06 0.84
C LEU A 8 -13.34 -0.35 1.49
N PRO A 9 -13.11 -0.47 2.81
CA PRO A 9 -13.09 -1.77 3.48
C PRO A 9 -14.40 -2.58 3.33
N ASP A 10 -15.52 -1.91 3.11
CA ASP A 10 -16.88 -2.45 3.03
C ASP A 10 -17.47 -2.43 1.60
N GLY A 11 -16.72 -1.98 0.60
CA GLY A 11 -17.20 -1.97 -0.80
C GLY A 11 -16.54 -0.93 -1.69
N TYR A 12 -17.32 -0.38 -2.63
CA TYR A 12 -16.85 0.60 -3.61
C TYR A 12 -17.77 1.82 -3.68
N GLU A 13 -17.18 3.01 -3.80
CA GLU A 13 -17.89 4.27 -3.99
C GLU A 13 -17.69 4.76 -5.43
N ALA A 14 -18.78 4.96 -6.19
CA ALA A 14 -18.73 5.50 -7.54
C ALA A 14 -18.77 7.04 -7.50
N VAL A 15 -17.67 7.68 -7.91
CA VAL A 15 -17.48 9.13 -7.84
C VAL A 15 -17.38 9.72 -9.25
N GLU A 16 -18.13 10.80 -9.51
CA GLU A 16 -18.02 11.60 -10.74
C GLU A 16 -17.37 12.95 -10.43
N VAL A 17 -16.24 13.24 -11.07
CA VAL A 17 -15.48 14.49 -10.87
C VAL A 17 -15.32 15.30 -12.15
N SER A 18 -15.32 16.62 -12.01
CA SER A 18 -14.97 17.52 -13.11
C SER A 18 -13.45 17.62 -13.27
N LEU A 19 -12.98 17.79 -14.51
CA LEU A 19 -11.54 17.93 -14.80
C LEU A 19 -11.16 19.43 -14.81
N PRO A 20 -9.92 19.79 -14.40
CA PRO A 20 -8.80 18.92 -14.01
C PRO A 20 -8.94 18.33 -12.61
N ALA A 21 -8.57 17.06 -12.45
CA ALA A 21 -8.61 16.35 -11.17
C ALA A 21 -7.35 15.49 -10.98
N VAL A 22 -6.99 15.23 -9.72
CA VAL A 22 -5.91 14.31 -9.34
C VAL A 22 -6.53 13.02 -8.83
N ILE A 23 -6.10 11.89 -9.40
CA ILE A 23 -6.61 10.56 -9.07
C ILE A 23 -5.41 9.69 -8.68
N THR A 24 -5.47 9.05 -7.51
CA THR A 24 -4.49 8.07 -7.05
C THR A 24 -5.04 6.67 -7.29
N VAL A 25 -4.18 5.74 -7.76
CA VAL A 25 -4.58 4.37 -8.12
C VAL A 25 -3.86 3.38 -7.19
N SER A 26 -4.61 2.44 -6.61
CA SER A 26 -4.05 1.31 -5.84
C SER A 26 -3.56 0.20 -6.78
N ASN A 27 -2.76 -0.75 -6.28
CA ASN A 27 -2.29 -1.87 -7.11
C ASN A 27 -3.43 -2.86 -7.48
N GLU A 28 -4.60 -2.71 -6.87
CA GLU A 28 -5.75 -3.60 -7.01
C GLU A 28 -6.46 -3.45 -8.36
N LEU A 29 -6.18 -2.37 -9.10
CA LEU A 29 -6.77 -2.13 -10.42
C LEU A 29 -6.31 -3.16 -11.47
N GLY A 30 -5.17 -3.83 -11.26
CA GLY A 30 -4.65 -4.87 -12.13
C GLY A 30 -3.16 -4.74 -12.43
N GLU A 31 -2.62 -5.75 -13.12
CA GLU A 31 -1.20 -5.79 -13.46
C GLU A 31 -0.86 -4.87 -14.64
N PRO A 32 0.26 -4.12 -14.59
CA PRO A 32 0.74 -3.36 -15.72
C PRO A 32 1.01 -4.25 -16.93
N ARG A 33 0.59 -3.80 -18.13
CA ARG A 33 0.88 -4.51 -19.38
C ARG A 33 2.38 -4.66 -19.62
N TYR A 34 2.79 -5.78 -20.24
CA TYR A 34 4.16 -5.99 -20.68
C TYR A 34 4.57 -4.99 -21.77
N ALA A 35 5.84 -4.56 -21.71
CA ALA A 35 6.44 -3.72 -22.74
C ALA A 35 6.78 -4.56 -23.98
N THR A 36 6.46 -4.04 -25.17
CA THR A 36 6.87 -4.67 -26.43
C THR A 36 8.31 -4.26 -26.79
N LEU A 37 9.05 -5.11 -27.51
CA LEU A 37 10.41 -4.80 -27.97
C LEU A 37 10.48 -3.45 -28.70
N LYS A 38 9.51 -3.18 -29.59
CA LYS A 38 9.38 -1.90 -30.29
C LYS A 38 9.16 -0.74 -29.33
N GLY A 39 8.35 -0.93 -28.28
CA GLY A 39 8.11 0.06 -27.23
C GLY A 39 9.37 0.39 -26.44
N ILE A 40 10.18 -0.61 -26.09
CA ILE A 40 11.45 -0.44 -25.40
C ILE A 40 12.43 0.37 -26.26
N MET A 41 12.60 0.00 -27.53
CA MET A 41 13.48 0.73 -28.45
C MET A 41 13.02 2.18 -28.67
N ALA A 42 11.71 2.43 -28.75
CA ALA A 42 11.17 3.78 -28.90
C ALA A 42 11.36 4.61 -27.63
N ALA A 43 11.17 4.03 -26.44
CA ALA A 43 11.39 4.71 -25.18
C ALA A 43 12.86 5.09 -24.98
N ALA A 44 13.80 4.19 -25.32
CA ALA A 44 15.23 4.43 -25.23
C ALA A 44 15.72 5.60 -26.11
N LYS A 45 15.02 5.87 -27.22
CA LYS A 45 15.33 7.00 -28.12
C LYS A 45 14.75 8.33 -27.67
N LYS A 46 13.82 8.35 -26.72
CA LYS A 46 13.20 9.60 -26.25
C LYS A 46 14.14 10.32 -25.31
N THR A 47 14.31 11.61 -25.52
CA THR A 47 14.97 12.50 -24.58
C THR A 47 14.05 12.73 -23.38
N VAL A 48 14.48 12.29 -22.20
CA VAL A 48 13.78 12.57 -20.94
C VAL A 48 14.39 13.84 -20.35
N PRO A 49 13.66 14.96 -20.27
CA PRO A 49 14.20 16.17 -19.69
C PRO A 49 14.43 15.97 -18.19
N VAL A 50 15.60 16.36 -17.71
CA VAL A 50 15.93 16.36 -16.28
C VAL A 50 15.69 17.77 -15.76
N TRP A 51 14.69 17.93 -14.90
CA TRP A 51 14.31 19.21 -14.33
C TRP A 51 14.94 19.38 -12.94
N SER A 52 15.52 20.54 -12.71
CA SER A 52 15.88 21.04 -11.39
C SER A 52 14.71 21.80 -10.75
N ALA A 53 14.83 22.09 -9.45
CA ALA A 53 13.84 22.93 -8.76
C ALA A 53 13.73 24.34 -9.38
N GLY A 54 14.84 24.87 -9.90
CA GLY A 54 14.87 26.18 -10.56
C GLY A 54 14.09 26.18 -11.87
N ASP A 55 14.15 25.08 -12.63
CA ASP A 55 13.47 24.96 -13.94
C ASP A 55 11.94 24.99 -13.83
N ILE A 56 11.39 24.62 -12.65
CA ILE A 56 9.95 24.67 -12.35
C ILE A 56 9.55 25.86 -11.47
N GLY A 57 10.48 26.75 -11.12
CA GLY A 57 10.21 27.89 -10.24
C GLY A 57 9.80 27.49 -8.82
N ALA A 58 10.26 26.34 -8.33
CA ALA A 58 9.91 25.85 -7.00
C ALA A 58 10.72 26.55 -5.90
N ASP A 59 10.05 26.96 -4.84
CA ASP A 59 10.66 27.59 -3.66
C ASP A 59 11.53 26.57 -2.88
N ALA A 60 12.84 26.81 -2.88
CA ALA A 60 13.81 25.94 -2.21
C ALA A 60 13.57 25.79 -0.70
N SER A 61 12.94 26.77 -0.03
CA SER A 61 12.63 26.68 1.40
C SER A 61 11.56 25.63 1.71
N ARG A 62 10.76 25.26 0.71
CA ARG A 62 9.66 24.29 0.82
C ARG A 62 10.03 22.89 0.32
N LEU A 63 11.27 22.69 -0.14
CA LEU A 63 11.73 21.44 -0.70
C LEU A 63 12.67 20.67 0.24
N GLY A 64 12.75 19.35 0.02
CA GLY A 64 13.70 18.48 0.70
C GLY A 64 13.57 18.49 2.22
N LYS A 65 14.72 18.37 2.91
CA LYS A 65 14.77 18.36 4.37
C LYS A 65 14.40 19.71 5.00
N THR A 66 14.67 20.81 4.29
CA THR A 66 14.41 22.18 4.78
C THR A 66 12.92 22.46 4.86
N GLY A 67 12.15 22.03 3.85
CA GLY A 67 10.70 22.18 3.81
C GLY A 67 9.91 21.07 4.52
N ALA A 68 10.58 20.04 5.03
CA ALA A 68 9.92 18.90 5.66
C ALA A 68 9.28 19.31 7.00
N LYS A 69 7.96 19.12 7.10
CA LYS A 69 7.20 19.36 8.35
C LYS A 69 7.33 18.22 9.36
N THR A 70 7.91 17.10 8.96
CA THR A 70 8.08 15.90 9.78
C THR A 70 9.54 15.49 9.80
N LYS A 71 10.02 14.99 10.94
CA LYS A 71 11.37 14.45 11.11
C LYS A 71 11.27 13.00 11.54
N MET A 72 12.05 12.13 10.90
CA MET A 72 12.17 10.74 11.29
C MET A 72 12.97 10.66 12.61
N LEU A 73 12.34 10.16 13.67
CA LEU A 73 12.96 10.08 14.99
C LEU A 73 13.78 8.80 15.16
N LYS A 74 13.16 7.65 14.87
CA LYS A 74 13.76 6.32 14.95
C LYS A 74 13.16 5.41 13.88
N LEU A 75 14.01 4.58 13.31
CA LEU A 75 13.63 3.46 12.45
C LEU A 75 14.13 2.19 13.13
N PHE A 76 13.24 1.24 13.37
CA PHE A 76 13.59 -0.04 13.97
C PHE A 76 12.74 -1.15 13.38
N ILE A 77 13.27 -2.37 13.42
CA ILE A 77 12.56 -3.57 12.98
C ILE A 77 11.73 -4.06 14.16
N PRO A 78 10.40 -4.21 14.04
CA PRO A 78 9.59 -4.74 15.12
C PRO A 78 9.94 -6.22 15.35
N VAL A 79 10.35 -6.57 16.56
CA VAL A 79 10.54 -7.96 16.96
C VAL A 79 9.17 -8.53 17.33
N ARG A 80 8.70 -9.53 16.58
CA ARG A 80 7.45 -10.24 16.87
C ARG A 80 7.80 -11.58 17.50
N GLU A 81 7.49 -11.73 18.78
CA GLU A 81 7.54 -13.03 19.45
C GLU A 81 6.19 -13.73 19.26
N ALA A 82 6.14 -14.75 18.40
CA ALA A 82 4.97 -15.61 18.27
C ALA A 82 5.11 -16.76 19.28
N LYS A 83 4.23 -16.80 20.28
CA LYS A 83 4.05 -17.97 21.15
C LYS A 83 3.03 -18.89 20.49
N CYS A 84 3.48 -20.04 20.01
CA CYS A 84 2.61 -21.07 19.47
C CYS A 84 2.41 -22.14 20.54
N GLU A 85 1.16 -22.36 20.93
CA GLU A 85 0.77 -23.49 21.77
C GLU A 85 0.06 -24.51 20.87
N ILE A 86 0.67 -25.68 20.72
CA ILE A 86 0.06 -26.80 19.99
C ILE A 86 -0.79 -27.57 21.01
N ILE A 87 -2.07 -27.76 20.71
CA ILE A 87 -2.99 -28.50 21.57
C ILE A 87 -2.94 -29.97 21.20
N GLU A 88 -2.49 -30.81 22.13
CA GLU A 88 -2.40 -32.25 21.96
C GLU A 88 -3.66 -32.94 22.53
N GLY A 89 -4.08 -34.04 21.89
CA GLY A 89 -5.19 -34.89 22.32
C GLY A 89 -5.27 -36.19 21.52
N GLU A 90 -5.92 -37.21 22.10
CA GLU A 90 -6.06 -38.54 21.48
C GLU A 90 -7.25 -38.62 20.50
N ASN A 91 -8.26 -37.75 20.67
CA ASN A 91 -9.45 -37.64 19.81
C ASN A 91 -9.59 -36.24 19.22
N GLU A 92 -9.99 -36.15 17.95
CA GLU A 92 -10.16 -34.89 17.22
C GLU A 92 -11.22 -33.96 17.86
N GLU A 93 -12.29 -34.53 18.41
CA GLU A 93 -13.36 -33.78 19.07
C GLU A 93 -12.88 -33.07 20.35
N GLU A 94 -12.05 -33.72 21.16
CA GLU A 94 -11.52 -33.12 22.40
C GLU A 94 -10.52 -32.00 22.12
N MET A 95 -9.70 -32.15 21.08
CA MET A 95 -8.77 -31.11 20.64
C MET A 95 -9.53 -29.86 20.18
N ALA A 96 -10.63 -30.04 19.43
CA ALA A 96 -11.46 -28.93 18.97
C ALA A 96 -12.11 -28.16 20.14
N VAL A 97 -12.62 -28.86 21.15
CA VAL A 97 -13.19 -28.21 22.34
C VAL A 97 -12.12 -27.47 23.15
N LYS A 98 -10.95 -28.08 23.37
CA LYS A 98 -9.81 -27.43 24.06
C LYS A 98 -9.34 -26.18 23.33
N LEU A 99 -9.28 -26.23 22.00
CA LEU A 99 -8.95 -25.07 21.17
C LEU A 99 -9.98 -23.95 21.30
N ALA A 100 -11.26 -24.27 21.18
CA ALA A 100 -12.34 -23.29 21.29
C ALA A 100 -12.36 -22.62 22.68
N LEU A 101 -12.15 -23.39 23.76
CA LEU A 101 -12.04 -22.86 25.12
C LEU A 101 -10.85 -21.90 25.25
N LYS A 102 -9.69 -22.27 24.72
CA LYS A 102 -8.49 -21.42 24.77
C LYS A 102 -8.63 -20.15 23.96
N LEU A 103 -9.23 -20.22 22.77
CA LEU A 103 -9.50 -19.03 21.96
C LEU A 103 -10.49 -18.07 22.65
N ARG A 104 -11.49 -18.61 23.36
CA ARG A 104 -12.43 -17.82 24.16
C ARG A 104 -11.76 -17.18 25.39
N GLU A 105 -10.88 -17.91 26.08
CA GLU A 105 -10.06 -17.35 27.18
C GLU A 105 -9.19 -16.19 26.70
N LEU A 106 -8.59 -16.32 25.51
CA LEU A 106 -7.76 -15.29 24.89
C LEU A 106 -8.57 -14.16 24.24
N LYS A 107 -9.91 -14.22 24.25
CA LYS A 107 -10.83 -13.26 23.61
C LYS A 107 -10.57 -13.06 22.12
N LEU A 108 -10.09 -14.11 21.46
CA LEU A 108 -9.90 -14.14 20.01
C LEU A 108 -11.16 -14.60 19.29
N ILE A 109 -12.08 -15.25 20.01
CA ILE A 109 -13.46 -15.58 19.64
C ILE A 109 -14.40 -15.31 20.80
#